data_AF-A0A944VHA0-F1
#
_entry.id   AF-A0A944VHA0-F1
#
_cell.length_a   1.000
_cell.length_b   1.000
_cell.length_c   1.000
_cell.angle_alpha   90.00
_cell.angle_beta   90.00
_cell.angle_gamma   90.00
#
_symmetry.space_group_name_H-M   'P 1'
#
loop_
_entity.id
_entity.type
_entity.pdbx_description
1 polymer ?
#
loop_
_entity_poly.entity_id
_entity_poly.type
_entity_poly.pdbx_seq_one_letter_code
_entity_poly.pdbx_strand_id
1 'polypeptide(L)'
;MNKLIKQLKVACLLALALVTSSALAKLNPKNRPDNLQFSINDNFESLGKFSRWNFDGQSSYSIMQINTTDLAKTIIKTAPKNQKIFYILDLGAGHFQWGNTLFEKLNELADKGELPSDITVNIVSVVGEKYVTEIEEAGICKKYNIANFKVEDLDLSLGRFLYKQDPDNFEENPQFDLIVSQYCFIHLNDPVGTFAQAYNLLRPKSGLMLMQYFAVIDDNVSADDLYRIEGNRAIIDFLLNTKAPFLIGAWGDNRLPYEFLLRRPDDASLNLPMEYASTLDLKLANTVSHPIATFKKLKGYRTFRTQEINLPVSGYWDTKPGDSFYGDVSLFQWLIKNYPGWKKTIVRWEPILKSDRREPLYSYPSPHLKAIYEGNTKKLIELIKNEDDILKLNVGKYGQLIDVITSKGMLKHVIPYVKNVDQQFGYSKKDKDSLTHLATKNLDLDSLKLLADRRADFNMQDRYGDTALHHALSGNKDWAKRLEIIKFLIQNGASLSIANEDEKSPQDLIDSRINKSKKLALLKILADHEKNQLNELNKATVDELDLHWQDLGHNI
;
A
#
# COMPACT_ATOMS: atom_id res chain seq x y z
N MET A 1 49.94 -22.08 2.22
CA MET A 1 50.05 -21.18 1.05
C MET A 1 48.76 -20.43 0.75
N ASN A 2 47.61 -21.09 0.57
CA ASN A 2 46.32 -20.42 0.29
C ASN A 2 45.84 -19.44 1.37
N LYS A 3 46.09 -19.71 2.66
CA LYS A 3 45.72 -18.81 3.78
C LYS A 3 46.51 -17.49 3.76
N LEU A 4 47.80 -17.56 3.44
CA LEU A 4 48.69 -16.41 3.33
C LEU A 4 48.34 -15.54 2.10
N ILE A 5 47.99 -16.18 0.98
CA ILE A 5 47.53 -15.50 -0.24
C ILE A 5 46.18 -14.79 -0.01
N LYS A 6 45.27 -15.39 0.77
CA LYS A 6 44.00 -14.77 1.17
C LYS A 6 44.23 -13.53 2.04
N GLN A 7 45.12 -13.63 3.04
CA GLN A 7 45.49 -12.51 3.91
C GLN A 7 46.19 -11.36 3.15
N LEU A 8 47.09 -11.69 2.22
CA LEU A 8 47.77 -10.70 1.37
C LEU A 8 46.81 -9.98 0.42
N LYS A 9 45.82 -10.68 -0.15
CA LYS A 9 44.78 -10.04 -0.99
C LYS A 9 43.90 -9.08 -0.19
N VAL A 10 43.55 -9.42 1.05
CA VAL A 10 42.78 -8.53 1.95
C VAL A 10 43.58 -7.28 2.32
N ALA A 11 44.87 -7.44 2.66
CA ALA A 11 45.75 -6.31 2.93
C ALA A 11 45.93 -5.39 1.71
N CYS A 12 46.00 -5.97 0.50
CA CYS A 12 46.13 -5.22 -0.75
C CYS A 12 44.84 -4.49 -1.14
N LEU A 13 43.66 -5.08 -0.87
CA LEU A 13 42.35 -4.42 -1.06
C LEU A 13 42.13 -3.27 -0.08
N LEU A 14 42.55 -3.44 1.18
CA LEU A 14 42.53 -2.36 2.18
C LEU A 14 43.49 -1.23 1.82
N ALA A 15 44.66 -1.55 1.25
CA ALA A 15 45.63 -0.56 0.78
C ALA A 15 45.19 0.15 -0.51
N LEU A 16 44.49 -0.53 -1.43
CA LEU A 16 43.94 0.11 -2.64
C LEU A 16 42.78 1.06 -2.30
N ALA A 17 41.96 0.73 -1.30
CA ALA A 17 40.91 1.61 -0.78
C ALA A 17 41.47 2.92 -0.18
N LEU A 18 42.76 2.95 0.20
CA LEU A 18 43.44 4.15 0.73
C LEU A 18 44.03 5.07 -0.34
N VAL A 19 44.13 4.64 -1.62
CA VAL A 19 44.95 5.36 -2.63
C VAL A 19 44.15 6.00 -3.78
N THR A 20 42.84 5.85 -3.86
CA THR A 20 42.01 6.66 -4.79
C THR A 20 41.31 7.80 -4.06
N SER A 21 42.09 8.79 -3.63
CA SER A 21 41.58 10.09 -3.19
C SER A 21 41.46 11.04 -4.37
N SER A 22 40.23 11.33 -4.77
CA SER A 22 39.86 12.65 -5.26
C SER A 22 38.54 13.07 -4.62
N ALA A 23 38.66 13.69 -3.44
CA ALA A 23 37.71 14.61 -2.80
C ALA A 23 36.32 14.11 -2.33
N LEU A 24 36.22 14.01 -0.99
CA LEU A 24 35.07 14.26 -0.09
C LEU A 24 33.82 13.37 -0.15
N ALA A 25 33.81 12.37 0.73
CA ALA A 25 32.60 11.92 1.41
C ALA A 25 32.96 11.44 2.83
N LYS A 26 32.08 11.69 3.81
CA LYS A 26 32.50 11.85 5.22
C LYS A 26 31.64 11.13 6.27
N LEU A 27 30.54 10.47 5.91
CA LEU A 27 29.77 9.71 6.90
C LEU A 27 30.50 8.41 7.21
N ASN A 28 31.08 8.32 8.41
CA ASN A 28 31.76 7.14 8.89
C ASN A 28 31.42 6.92 10.36
N PRO A 29 30.67 5.87 10.73
CA PRO A 29 30.29 5.57 12.12
C PRO A 29 31.48 5.44 13.09
N LYS A 30 32.70 5.22 12.59
CA LYS A 30 33.92 5.23 13.43
C LYS A 30 34.30 6.64 13.91
N ASN A 31 33.75 7.68 13.30
CA ASN A 31 34.03 9.08 13.61
C ASN A 31 32.94 9.70 14.51
N ARG A 32 32.14 8.88 15.22
CA ARG A 32 31.15 9.38 16.17
C ARG A 32 31.83 10.25 17.23
N PRO A 33 31.23 11.40 17.62
CA PRO A 33 31.71 12.18 18.74
C PRO A 33 31.75 11.37 20.05
N ASP A 34 32.71 11.67 20.94
CA ASP A 34 32.91 10.91 22.18
C ASP A 34 31.67 10.91 23.09
N ASN A 35 30.96 12.04 23.18
CA ASN A 35 29.72 12.16 23.95
C ASN A 35 28.59 11.29 23.37
N LEU A 36 28.52 11.16 22.05
CA LEU A 36 27.59 10.27 21.37
C LEU A 36 27.95 8.81 21.66
N GLN A 37 29.21 8.42 21.52
CA GLN A 37 29.67 7.06 21.84
C GLN A 37 29.39 6.70 23.29
N PHE A 38 29.65 7.61 24.23
CA PHE A 38 29.31 7.44 25.64
C PHE A 38 27.81 7.18 25.83
N SER A 39 26.96 7.99 25.20
CA SER A 39 25.50 7.87 25.32
C SER A 39 24.98 6.55 24.74
N ILE A 40 25.54 6.10 23.62
CA ILE A 40 25.24 4.79 23.03
C ILE A 40 25.58 3.67 24.02
N ASN A 41 26.76 3.74 24.64
CA ASN A 41 27.21 2.74 25.61
C ASN A 41 26.31 2.74 26.86
N ASP A 42 26.03 3.90 27.43
CA ASP A 42 25.19 4.05 28.63
C ASP A 42 23.75 3.57 28.38
N ASN A 43 23.17 3.97 27.23
CA ASN A 43 21.85 3.49 26.83
C ASN A 43 21.85 1.96 26.67
N PHE A 44 22.83 1.38 25.98
CA PHE A 44 22.93 -0.07 25.81
C PHE A 44 23.09 -0.81 27.15
N GLU A 45 23.95 -0.32 28.06
CA GLU A 45 24.18 -0.95 29.37
C GLU A 45 22.96 -0.86 30.30
N SER A 46 22.16 0.21 30.16
CA SER A 46 20.94 0.45 30.93
C SER A 46 19.71 -0.33 30.42
N LEU A 47 19.75 -0.88 29.19
CA LEU A 47 18.74 -1.80 28.68
C LEU A 47 18.56 -2.98 29.67
N GLY A 48 17.36 -3.11 30.22
CA GLY A 48 17.01 -4.12 31.24
C GLY A 48 16.86 -3.62 32.68
N LYS A 49 17.25 -2.37 33.01
CA LYS A 49 16.86 -1.75 34.31
C LYS A 49 15.46 -1.13 34.27
N PHE A 50 15.02 -0.69 33.09
CA PHE A 50 13.73 -0.01 32.86
C PHE A 50 13.12 -0.34 31.48
N SER A 51 13.08 -1.62 31.07
CA SER A 51 12.29 -1.95 29.87
C SER A 51 10.80 -1.76 30.16
N ARG A 52 10.23 -0.64 29.70
CA ARG A 52 8.79 -0.34 29.72
C ARG A 52 8.19 -0.45 28.31
N TRP A 53 8.85 -1.19 27.43
CA TRP A 53 8.45 -1.32 26.04
C TRP A 53 7.33 -2.36 25.92
N ASN A 54 6.08 -1.91 25.94
CA ASN A 54 4.89 -2.77 25.81
C ASN A 54 4.63 -3.29 24.37
N PHE A 55 5.57 -3.10 23.44
CA PHE A 55 5.48 -3.60 22.06
C PHE A 55 6.53 -4.68 21.84
N ASP A 56 6.35 -5.79 22.53
CA ASP A 56 7.14 -7.00 22.38
C ASP A 56 6.96 -7.55 20.96
N GLY A 57 8.07 -7.66 20.21
CA GLY A 57 8.13 -7.88 18.75
C GLY A 57 7.01 -8.73 18.14
N GLN A 58 6.46 -8.29 17.00
CA GLN A 58 5.31 -8.91 16.34
C GLN A 58 5.67 -10.19 15.59
N SER A 59 4.76 -11.16 15.49
CA SER A 59 4.94 -12.37 14.65
C SER A 59 4.91 -12.11 13.15
N SER A 60 4.45 -10.93 12.72
CA SER A 60 4.44 -10.54 11.32
C SER A 60 4.63 -9.04 11.17
N TYR A 61 5.51 -8.63 10.26
CA TYR A 61 5.63 -7.23 9.85
C TYR A 61 4.89 -7.00 8.54
N SER A 62 4.18 -5.87 8.49
CA SER A 62 3.62 -5.31 7.27
C SER A 62 4.16 -3.90 7.10
N ILE A 63 5.27 -3.78 6.38
CA ILE A 63 5.95 -2.51 6.10
C ILE A 63 5.63 -2.15 4.65
N MET A 64 5.13 -0.95 4.37
CA MET A 64 4.68 -0.52 3.04
C MET A 64 3.57 -1.40 2.43
N GLN A 65 2.70 -1.96 3.29
CA GLN A 65 1.74 -3.01 2.93
C GLN A 65 2.37 -4.29 2.35
N ILE A 66 3.68 -4.47 2.56
CA ILE A 66 4.41 -5.67 2.16
C ILE A 66 4.53 -6.58 3.38
N ASN A 67 3.98 -7.78 3.27
CA ASN A 67 4.22 -8.84 4.24
C ASN A 67 5.68 -9.30 4.07
N THR A 68 6.50 -9.07 5.09
CA THR A 68 7.95 -9.32 4.98
C THR A 68 8.30 -10.80 4.90
N THR A 69 7.46 -11.70 5.41
CA THR A 69 7.61 -13.15 5.24
C THR A 69 7.40 -13.56 3.78
N ASP A 70 6.32 -13.08 3.15
CA ASP A 70 6.03 -13.37 1.74
C ASP A 70 7.09 -12.73 0.81
N LEU A 71 7.63 -11.58 1.20
CA LEU A 71 8.76 -10.97 0.50
C LEU A 71 10.03 -11.83 0.60
N ALA A 72 10.37 -12.35 1.78
CA ALA A 72 11.51 -13.25 1.96
C ALA A 72 11.39 -14.49 1.04
N LYS A 73 10.21 -15.12 1.01
CA LYS A 73 9.88 -16.20 0.07
C LYS A 73 10.12 -15.77 -1.38
N THR A 74 9.67 -14.58 -1.75
CA THR A 74 9.82 -14.03 -3.11
C THR A 74 11.28 -13.82 -3.49
N ILE A 75 12.09 -13.29 -2.57
CA ILE A 75 13.53 -13.09 -2.78
C ILE A 75 14.20 -14.44 -3.05
N ILE A 76 13.92 -15.46 -2.23
CA ILE A 76 14.48 -16.81 -2.42
C ILE A 76 14.08 -17.40 -3.78
N LYS A 77 12.79 -17.30 -4.15
CA LYS A 77 12.27 -17.89 -5.40
C LYS A 77 12.76 -17.19 -6.67
N THR A 78 13.11 -15.92 -6.58
CA THR A 78 13.54 -15.10 -7.73
C THR A 78 15.06 -14.92 -7.81
N ALA A 79 15.79 -15.45 -6.83
CA ALA A 79 17.23 -15.43 -6.82
C ALA A 79 17.84 -16.28 -7.95
N PRO A 80 19.07 -15.95 -8.40
CA PRO A 80 19.82 -16.78 -9.34
C PRO A 80 19.95 -18.23 -8.85
N LYS A 81 19.81 -19.21 -9.74
CA LYS A 81 19.83 -20.66 -9.37
C LYS A 81 21.10 -21.11 -8.64
N ASN A 82 22.21 -20.40 -8.83
CA ASN A 82 23.49 -20.66 -8.19
C ASN A 82 23.62 -20.03 -6.79
N GLN A 83 22.70 -19.14 -6.39
CA GLN A 83 22.67 -18.61 -5.03
C GLN A 83 22.05 -19.66 -4.11
N LYS A 84 22.89 -20.23 -3.24
CA LYS A 84 22.48 -21.29 -2.29
C LYS A 84 22.35 -20.82 -0.85
N ILE A 85 22.92 -19.67 -0.52
CA ILE A 85 22.94 -19.13 0.84
C ILE A 85 22.22 -17.79 0.85
N PHE A 86 21.26 -17.65 1.77
CA PHE A 86 20.47 -16.45 1.98
C PHE A 86 20.69 -15.94 3.40
N TYR A 87 20.71 -14.62 3.55
CA TYR A 87 20.79 -13.97 4.85
C TYR A 87 19.65 -12.96 5.00
N ILE A 88 18.90 -13.07 6.11
CA ILE A 88 17.78 -12.20 6.46
C ILE A 88 18.05 -11.62 7.84
N LEU A 89 17.99 -10.31 8.00
CA LEU A 89 18.27 -9.60 9.25
C LEU A 89 17.01 -8.90 9.78
N ASP A 90 16.71 -9.12 11.06
CA ASP A 90 15.71 -8.37 11.83
C ASP A 90 16.42 -7.50 12.87
N LEU A 91 16.35 -6.17 12.69
CA LEU A 91 16.96 -5.18 13.58
C LEU A 91 15.94 -4.70 14.61
N GLY A 92 16.24 -4.92 15.89
CA GLY A 92 15.33 -4.58 17.00
C GLY A 92 14.20 -5.61 17.13
N ALA A 93 14.57 -6.89 17.13
CA ALA A 93 13.63 -8.01 17.02
C ALA A 93 12.70 -8.24 18.23
N GLY A 94 12.78 -7.40 19.28
CA GLY A 94 12.07 -7.60 20.54
C GLY A 94 12.34 -9.01 21.10
N HIS A 95 11.28 -9.78 21.35
CA HIS A 95 11.36 -11.17 21.80
C HIS A 95 11.57 -12.19 20.65
N PHE A 96 12.12 -11.76 19.51
CA PHE A 96 12.44 -12.59 18.34
C PHE A 96 11.22 -13.21 17.63
N GLN A 97 10.00 -12.75 17.91
CA GLN A 97 8.78 -13.40 17.44
C GLN A 97 8.70 -13.46 15.91
N TRP A 98 9.09 -12.40 15.22
CA TRP A 98 9.10 -12.36 13.75
C TRP A 98 10.09 -13.35 13.16
N GLY A 99 11.33 -13.36 13.65
CA GLY A 99 12.38 -14.29 13.21
C GLY A 99 12.01 -15.74 13.43
N ASN A 100 11.43 -16.07 14.60
CA ASN A 100 10.92 -17.41 14.91
C ASN A 100 9.76 -17.81 13.97
N THR A 101 8.81 -16.89 13.72
CA THR A 101 7.70 -17.14 12.80
C THR A 101 8.19 -17.35 11.36
N LEU A 102 9.21 -16.59 10.93
CA LEU A 102 9.82 -16.76 9.61
C LEU A 102 10.52 -18.12 9.49
N PHE A 103 11.26 -18.54 10.52
CA PHE A 103 11.95 -19.82 10.59
C PHE A 103 10.98 -20.99 10.39
N GLU A 104 9.87 -21.02 11.13
CA GLU A 104 8.84 -22.05 11.00
C GLU A 104 8.23 -22.05 9.59
N LYS A 105 7.82 -20.88 9.08
CA LYS A 105 7.15 -20.76 7.78
C LYS A 105 8.04 -21.15 6.60
N LEU A 106 9.32 -20.79 6.62
CA LEU A 106 10.22 -21.12 5.50
C LEU A 106 10.49 -22.62 5.45
N ASN A 107 10.66 -23.28 6.60
CA ASN A 107 10.77 -24.74 6.67
C ASN A 107 9.48 -25.43 6.21
N GLU A 108 8.31 -24.98 6.66
CA GLU A 108 7.02 -25.52 6.20
C GLU A 108 6.86 -25.39 4.68
N LEU A 109 7.27 -24.25 4.10
CA LEU A 109 7.24 -24.03 2.66
C LEU A 109 8.23 -24.94 1.91
N ALA A 110 9.39 -25.23 2.49
CA ALA A 110 10.35 -26.17 1.93
C ALA A 110 9.81 -27.61 1.95
N ASP A 111 9.20 -28.04 3.06
CA ASP A 111 8.58 -29.37 3.19
C ASP A 111 7.45 -29.58 2.17
N LYS A 112 6.72 -28.52 1.83
CA LYS A 112 5.69 -28.52 0.77
C LYS A 112 6.25 -28.44 -0.65
N GLY A 113 7.57 -28.36 -0.82
CA GLY A 113 8.23 -28.19 -2.12
C GLY A 113 8.01 -26.82 -2.77
N GLU A 114 7.58 -25.81 -2.01
CA GLU A 114 7.37 -24.45 -2.50
C GLU A 114 8.65 -23.61 -2.54
N LEU A 115 9.68 -24.05 -1.81
CA LEU A 115 11.05 -23.53 -1.82
C LEU A 115 12.04 -24.63 -2.22
N PRO A 116 13.19 -24.27 -2.81
CA PRO A 116 14.26 -25.23 -3.06
C PRO A 116 14.72 -25.89 -1.75
N SER A 117 15.02 -27.19 -1.80
CA SER A 117 15.54 -27.92 -0.63
C SER A 117 17.07 -27.86 -0.51
N ASP A 118 17.77 -27.39 -1.56
CA ASP A 118 19.23 -27.37 -1.64
C ASP A 118 19.80 -25.96 -1.36
N ILE A 119 19.21 -25.27 -0.38
CA ILE A 119 19.61 -23.92 0.04
C ILE A 119 19.71 -23.85 1.57
N THR A 120 20.39 -22.82 2.05
CA THR A 120 20.44 -22.45 3.46
C THR A 120 19.95 -21.01 3.64
N VAL A 121 18.99 -20.81 4.53
CA VAL A 121 18.46 -19.49 4.90
C VAL A 121 18.86 -19.18 6.33
N ASN A 122 19.80 -18.25 6.48
CA ASN A 122 20.24 -17.74 7.77
C ASN A 122 19.33 -16.58 8.20
N ILE A 123 18.57 -16.78 9.28
CA ILE A 123 17.66 -15.78 9.86
C ILE A 123 18.34 -15.21 11.09
N VAL A 124 18.78 -13.96 11.00
CA VAL A 124 19.53 -13.29 12.06
C VAL A 124 18.63 -12.25 12.69
N SER A 125 18.35 -12.37 13.98
CA SER A 125 17.52 -11.43 14.73
C SER A 125 18.34 -10.84 15.86
N VAL A 126 18.50 -9.52 15.88
CA VAL A 126 19.32 -8.82 16.89
C VAL A 126 18.46 -7.91 17.74
N VAL A 127 18.78 -7.86 19.03
CA VAL A 127 18.07 -7.03 20.01
C VAL A 127 19.01 -6.58 21.12
N GLY A 128 18.82 -5.35 21.61
CA GLY A 128 19.68 -4.78 22.65
C GLY A 128 19.36 -5.30 24.04
N GLU A 129 18.12 -5.71 24.25
CA GLU A 129 17.59 -6.23 25.50
C GLU A 129 18.27 -7.53 25.94
N LYS A 130 18.30 -7.75 27.25
CA LYS A 130 18.99 -8.86 27.91
C LYS A 130 18.13 -10.13 27.92
N TYR A 131 17.90 -10.69 26.75
CA TYR A 131 17.33 -12.03 26.58
C TYR A 131 18.41 -13.11 26.46
N VAL A 132 17.99 -14.35 26.25
CA VAL A 132 18.88 -15.47 25.96
C VAL A 132 19.22 -15.46 24.47
N THR A 133 20.50 -15.60 24.15
CA THR A 133 20.94 -15.84 22.78
C THR A 133 20.72 -17.31 22.44
N GLU A 134 20.08 -17.58 21.31
CA GLU A 134 19.71 -18.92 20.85
C GLU A 134 20.11 -19.09 19.38
N ILE A 135 20.66 -20.27 19.05
CA ILE A 135 20.97 -20.67 17.69
C ILE A 135 20.30 -22.02 17.46
N GLU A 136 19.53 -22.13 16.39
CA GLU A 136 18.81 -23.35 16.03
C GLU A 136 18.91 -23.58 14.52
N GLU A 137 19.01 -24.84 14.13
CA GLU A 137 19.06 -25.26 12.74
C GLU A 137 18.02 -26.35 12.52
N ALA A 138 17.16 -26.16 11.52
CA ALA A 138 16.18 -27.14 11.09
C ALA A 138 15.85 -26.94 9.61
N GLY A 139 15.70 -28.04 8.87
CA GLY A 139 15.36 -28.01 7.46
C GLY A 139 16.34 -27.18 6.63
N ILE A 140 15.82 -26.17 5.93
CA ILE A 140 16.63 -25.24 5.13
C ILE A 140 17.08 -24.01 5.92
N CYS A 141 16.67 -23.87 7.19
CA CYS A 141 16.87 -22.65 7.97
C CYS A 141 17.86 -22.83 9.12
N LYS A 142 18.63 -21.76 9.39
CA LYS A 142 19.44 -21.58 10.58
C LYS A 142 19.12 -20.23 11.19
N LYS A 143 18.53 -20.20 12.39
CA LYS A 143 18.21 -18.93 13.08
C LYS A 143 19.27 -18.58 14.13
N TYR A 144 19.53 -17.29 14.26
CA TYR A 144 20.41 -16.68 15.26
C TYR A 144 19.63 -15.59 15.98
N ASN A 145 19.08 -15.91 17.15
CA ASN A 145 18.46 -14.95 18.04
C ASN A 145 19.55 -14.37 18.95
N ILE A 146 20.05 -13.19 18.64
CA ILE A 146 21.20 -12.57 19.30
C ILE A 146 20.70 -11.46 20.24
N ALA A 147 20.69 -11.77 21.52
CA ALA A 147 20.34 -10.84 22.59
C ALA A 147 21.56 -10.03 23.05
N ASN A 148 21.33 -8.97 23.83
CA ASN A 148 22.39 -8.11 24.35
C ASN A 148 23.35 -7.66 23.22
N PHE A 149 22.77 -7.29 22.08
CA PHE A 149 23.50 -6.85 20.89
C PHE A 149 23.38 -5.34 20.75
N LYS A 150 24.51 -4.64 20.73
CA LYS A 150 24.53 -3.20 20.52
C LYS A 150 24.28 -2.88 19.05
N VAL A 151 23.02 -2.63 18.72
CA VAL A 151 22.54 -2.40 17.34
C VAL A 151 23.30 -1.28 16.63
N GLU A 152 23.76 -0.25 17.36
CA GLU A 152 24.51 0.85 16.75
C GLU A 152 25.96 0.49 16.35
N ASP A 153 26.48 -0.67 16.75
CA ASP A 153 27.79 -1.21 16.34
C ASP A 153 27.63 -2.43 15.40
N LEU A 154 26.63 -2.35 14.52
CA LEU A 154 26.10 -3.46 13.71
C LEU A 154 27.15 -4.24 12.92
N ASP A 155 27.80 -3.62 11.94
CA ASP A 155 28.56 -4.31 10.88
C ASP A 155 29.71 -5.14 11.46
N LEU A 156 30.59 -4.49 12.23
CA LEU A 156 31.76 -5.14 12.83
C LEU A 156 31.40 -6.19 13.88
N SER A 157 30.39 -5.93 14.72
CA SER A 157 30.03 -6.83 15.82
C SER A 157 29.28 -8.04 15.31
N LEU A 158 28.37 -7.86 14.35
CA LEU A 158 27.56 -8.92 13.79
C LEU A 158 28.40 -9.88 12.95
N GLY A 159 29.25 -9.36 12.05
CA GLY A 159 30.14 -10.20 11.23
C GLY A 159 31.05 -11.07 12.09
N ARG A 160 31.66 -10.49 13.14
CA ARG A 160 32.49 -11.24 14.11
C ARG A 160 31.70 -12.28 14.89
N PHE A 161 30.49 -11.98 15.32
CA PHE A 161 29.66 -12.93 16.05
C PHE A 161 29.36 -14.14 15.16
N LEU A 162 28.83 -13.90 13.97
CA LEU A 162 28.39 -14.96 13.08
C LEU A 162 29.57 -15.79 12.55
N TYR A 163 30.70 -15.17 12.22
CA TYR A 163 31.93 -15.87 11.85
C TYR A 163 32.42 -16.83 12.96
N LYS A 164 32.25 -16.48 14.23
CA LYS A 164 32.61 -17.37 15.35
C LYS A 164 31.68 -18.58 15.46
N GLN A 165 30.41 -18.45 15.07
CA GLN A 165 29.44 -19.55 15.16
C GLN A 165 29.60 -20.56 14.03
N ASP A 166 30.06 -20.12 12.85
CA ASP A 166 30.17 -20.99 11.67
C ASP A 166 31.36 -20.62 10.78
N PRO A 167 32.61 -20.75 11.26
CA PRO A 167 33.80 -20.24 10.57
C PRO A 167 34.06 -20.87 9.19
N ASP A 168 33.52 -22.07 8.94
CA ASP A 168 33.70 -22.80 7.68
C ASP A 168 32.70 -22.37 6.60
N ASN A 169 31.50 -21.91 6.98
CA ASN A 169 30.44 -21.50 6.04
C ASN A 169 30.17 -19.99 6.03
N PHE A 170 30.83 -19.22 6.91
CA PHE A 170 30.58 -17.80 7.07
C PHE A 170 31.68 -16.93 6.45
N GLU A 171 31.28 -15.91 5.68
CA GLU A 171 32.20 -14.87 5.20
C GLU A 171 32.40 -13.81 6.30
N GLU A 172 33.61 -13.26 6.45
CA GLU A 172 33.88 -12.20 7.44
C GLU A 172 32.92 -10.99 7.31
N ASN A 173 32.31 -10.81 6.12
CA ASN A 173 31.32 -9.77 5.86
C ASN A 173 30.08 -10.37 5.14
N PRO A 174 29.05 -10.82 5.87
CA PRO A 174 27.87 -11.47 5.31
C PRO A 174 27.02 -10.50 4.51
N GLN A 175 26.54 -10.97 3.36
CA GLN A 175 25.69 -10.18 2.45
C GLN A 175 24.21 -10.52 2.65
N PHE A 176 23.48 -9.60 3.25
CA PHE A 176 22.05 -9.74 3.57
C PHE A 176 21.15 -9.48 2.37
N ASP A 177 20.32 -10.47 2.05
CA ASP A 177 19.33 -10.41 0.98
C ASP A 177 18.11 -9.56 1.39
N LEU A 178 17.79 -9.56 2.68
CA LEU A 178 16.71 -8.78 3.27
C LEU A 178 17.12 -8.26 4.65
N ILE A 179 16.96 -6.96 4.89
CA ILE A 179 17.03 -6.35 6.21
C ILE A 179 15.68 -5.73 6.52
N VAL A 180 15.10 -6.06 7.67
CA VAL A 180 13.87 -5.45 8.17
C VAL A 180 14.12 -4.75 9.50
N SER A 181 13.41 -3.65 9.74
CA SER A 181 13.44 -2.94 11.01
C SER A 181 12.10 -2.26 11.27
N GLN A 182 11.42 -2.64 12.34
CA GLN A 182 10.19 -2.01 12.79
C GLN A 182 10.43 -1.35 14.15
N TYR A 183 10.09 -0.06 14.30
CA TYR A 183 10.25 0.74 15.51
C TYR A 183 11.67 0.87 16.11
N CYS A 184 12.69 0.15 15.64
CA CYS A 184 14.03 0.22 16.24
C CYS A 184 14.73 1.58 16.04
N PHE A 185 14.79 2.08 14.80
CA PHE A 185 15.67 3.21 14.46
C PHE A 185 15.24 4.56 15.06
N ILE A 186 13.97 4.73 15.39
CA ILE A 186 13.49 5.94 16.08
C ILE A 186 13.98 6.06 17.52
N HIS A 187 14.59 5.00 18.08
CA HIS A 187 15.09 4.92 19.45
C HIS A 187 16.61 4.96 19.55
N LEU A 188 17.30 4.98 18.40
CA LEU A 188 18.75 5.02 18.37
C LEU A 188 19.27 6.43 18.62
N ASN A 189 20.42 6.53 19.30
CA ASN A 189 21.20 7.75 19.37
C ASN A 189 21.79 8.09 17.99
N ASP A 190 22.20 7.10 17.19
CA ASP A 190 22.74 7.30 15.84
C ASP A 190 22.02 6.47 14.76
N PRO A 191 20.79 6.85 14.37
CA PRO A 191 20.05 6.13 13.35
C PRO A 191 20.70 6.21 11.96
N VAL A 192 21.30 7.34 11.59
CA VAL A 192 21.92 7.55 10.27
C VAL A 192 23.20 6.73 10.10
N GLY A 193 24.08 6.71 11.11
CA GLY A 193 25.28 5.88 11.07
C GLY A 193 24.96 4.38 11.15
N THR A 194 23.95 3.99 11.92
CA THR A 194 23.46 2.61 11.95
C THR A 194 22.85 2.19 10.60
N PHE A 195 22.13 3.09 9.93
CA PHE A 195 21.62 2.86 8.59
C PHE A 195 22.75 2.63 7.59
N ALA A 196 23.82 3.44 7.66
CA ALA A 196 24.98 3.28 6.79
C ALA A 196 25.65 1.91 6.96
N GLN A 197 25.73 1.40 8.19
CA GLN A 197 26.22 0.04 8.48
C GLN A 197 25.29 -1.03 7.89
N ALA A 198 23.97 -0.91 8.11
CA ALA A 198 23.00 -1.83 7.55
C ALA A 198 23.02 -1.84 6.01
N TYR A 199 23.20 -0.68 5.37
CA TYR A 199 23.31 -0.59 3.91
C TYR A 199 24.52 -1.38 3.39
N ASN A 200 25.65 -1.26 4.09
CA ASN A 200 26.89 -1.94 3.70
C ASN A 200 26.82 -3.46 3.87
N LEU A 201 25.94 -3.94 4.76
CA LEU A 201 25.63 -5.35 4.95
C LEU A 201 24.71 -5.92 3.86
N LEU A 202 23.95 -5.09 3.13
CA LEU A 202 23.07 -5.60 2.06
C LEU A 202 23.86 -6.28 0.95
N ARG A 203 23.32 -7.35 0.37
CA ARG A 203 23.86 -7.97 -0.83
C ARG A 203 23.91 -6.94 -1.97
N PRO A 204 25.07 -6.73 -2.62
CA PRO A 204 25.18 -5.87 -3.78
C PRO A 204 24.17 -6.24 -4.88
N LYS A 205 23.60 -5.22 -5.54
CA LYS A 205 22.65 -5.33 -6.67
C LYS A 205 21.28 -5.95 -6.36
N SER A 206 21.10 -6.72 -5.29
CA SER A 206 19.85 -7.44 -5.01
C SER A 206 19.30 -7.25 -3.60
N GLY A 207 20.13 -6.90 -2.62
CA GLY A 207 19.73 -6.76 -1.22
C GLY A 207 18.67 -5.67 -1.06
N LEU A 208 17.63 -6.00 -0.29
CA LEU A 208 16.52 -5.11 0.03
C LEU A 208 16.52 -4.76 1.52
N MET A 209 16.16 -3.52 1.82
CA MET A 209 16.00 -3.03 3.18
C MET A 209 14.63 -2.37 3.33
N LEU A 210 13.79 -2.90 4.21
CA LEU A 210 12.45 -2.39 4.51
C LEU A 210 12.42 -1.88 5.94
N MET A 211 12.14 -0.59 6.11
CA MET A 211 12.26 0.05 7.42
C MET A 211 11.17 1.07 7.65
N GLN A 212 10.88 1.28 8.92
CA GLN A 212 10.21 2.50 9.36
C GLN A 212 11.16 3.70 9.34
N TYR A 213 10.55 4.89 9.32
CA TYR A 213 11.19 6.19 9.37
C TYR A 213 12.15 6.33 10.55
N PHE A 214 13.17 7.19 10.40
CA PHE A 214 14.05 7.61 11.47
C PHE A 214 14.49 9.06 11.27
N ALA A 215 14.91 9.71 12.35
CA ALA A 215 15.31 11.11 12.32
C ALA A 215 16.65 11.31 11.59
N VAL A 216 16.69 12.33 10.72
CA VAL A 216 17.91 12.86 10.13
C VAL A 216 17.99 14.33 10.54
N ILE A 217 18.96 14.68 11.38
CA ILE A 217 19.00 15.99 12.04
C ILE A 217 20.21 16.78 11.55
N ASP A 218 19.96 18.00 11.08
CA ASP A 218 21.00 18.95 10.68
C ASP A 218 21.59 19.65 11.91
N ASP A 219 22.85 20.07 11.86
CA ASP A 219 23.57 20.64 13.00
C ASP A 219 23.06 22.02 13.44
N ASN A 220 22.31 22.70 12.58
CA ASN A 220 21.76 24.04 12.83
C ASN A 220 20.27 24.05 13.19
N VAL A 221 19.67 22.90 13.45
CA VAL A 221 18.22 22.77 13.72
C VAL A 221 17.96 22.69 15.23
N SER A 222 17.00 23.48 15.71
CA SER A 222 16.57 23.42 17.11
C SER A 222 15.55 22.30 17.35
N ALA A 223 15.38 21.89 18.61
CA ALA A 223 14.36 20.89 18.97
C ALA A 223 12.94 21.36 18.57
N ASP A 224 12.63 22.65 18.72
CA ASP A 224 11.32 23.22 18.36
C ASP A 224 11.05 23.20 16.85
N ASP A 225 12.10 23.32 16.04
CA ASP A 225 12.00 23.29 14.57
C ASP A 225 11.79 21.88 14.02
N LEU A 226 12.23 20.83 14.74
CA LEU A 226 12.03 19.44 14.33
C LEU A 226 10.58 18.98 14.40
N TYR A 227 9.79 19.53 15.33
CA TYR A 227 8.36 19.24 15.42
C TYR A 227 7.52 19.95 14.34
N ARG A 228 8.13 20.83 13.54
CA ARG A 228 7.52 21.47 12.38
C ARG A 228 7.76 20.62 11.13
N ILE A 229 6.89 20.79 10.12
CA ILE A 229 6.84 20.00 8.86
C ILE A 229 8.22 19.81 8.18
N GLU A 230 9.18 20.71 8.40
CA GLU A 230 10.54 20.69 7.85
C GLU A 230 11.43 19.57 8.39
N GLY A 231 11.27 19.13 9.65
CA GLY A 231 12.04 18.02 10.23
C GLY A 231 11.85 16.69 9.50
N ASN A 232 10.75 16.56 8.75
CA ASN A 232 10.33 15.32 8.10
C ASN A 232 10.72 15.24 6.62
N ARG A 233 11.43 16.24 6.11
CA ARG A 233 12.03 16.22 4.77
C ARG A 233 13.47 15.77 4.74
N ALA A 234 14.17 15.90 5.87
CA ALA A 234 15.57 15.53 5.93
C ALA A 234 15.78 14.06 5.53
N ILE A 235 14.83 13.17 5.84
CA ILE A 235 14.86 11.78 5.37
C ILE A 235 14.70 11.64 3.84
N ILE A 236 13.88 12.48 3.19
CA ILE A 236 13.69 12.44 1.74
C ILE A 236 14.98 12.92 1.06
N ASP A 237 15.53 14.05 1.53
CA ASP A 237 16.82 14.55 1.06
C ASP A 237 17.90 13.48 1.27
N PHE A 238 17.94 12.86 2.46
CA PHE A 238 18.87 11.78 2.79
C PHE A 238 18.77 10.62 1.81
N LEU A 239 17.57 10.06 1.61
CA LEU A 239 17.33 8.95 0.68
C LEU A 239 17.72 9.32 -0.76
N LEU A 240 17.39 10.53 -1.23
CA LEU A 240 17.81 11.02 -2.55
C LEU A 240 19.34 11.14 -2.66
N ASN A 241 20.04 11.57 -1.60
CA ASN A 241 21.49 11.66 -1.59
C ASN A 241 22.18 10.30 -1.47
N THR A 242 21.51 9.23 -1.01
CA THR A 242 22.07 7.86 -1.05
C THR A 242 22.31 7.39 -2.49
N LYS A 243 21.57 7.95 -3.46
CA LYS A 243 21.52 7.53 -4.88
C LYS A 243 21.08 6.07 -5.08
N ALA A 244 20.68 5.39 -4.01
CA ALA A 244 20.13 4.05 -4.10
C ALA A 244 18.67 4.10 -4.57
N PRO A 245 18.22 3.15 -5.40
CA PRO A 245 16.80 3.00 -5.70
C PRO A 245 16.00 2.79 -4.41
N PHE A 246 15.00 3.65 -4.19
CA PHE A 246 14.11 3.51 -3.04
C PHE A 246 12.65 3.77 -3.44
N LEU A 247 11.74 3.28 -2.61
CA LEU A 247 10.32 3.60 -2.64
C LEU A 247 9.89 4.05 -1.25
N ILE A 248 9.00 5.03 -1.20
CA ILE A 248 8.43 5.54 0.04
C ILE A 248 6.91 5.53 -0.05
N GLY A 249 6.23 5.08 1.00
CA GLY A 249 4.77 5.08 1.09
C GLY A 249 4.26 6.39 1.69
N ALA A 250 3.20 6.97 1.12
CA ALA A 250 2.50 8.09 1.74
C ALA A 250 1.27 7.59 2.52
N TRP A 251 1.25 7.87 3.84
CA TRP A 251 0.10 7.60 4.70
C TRP A 251 -0.74 8.88 4.85
N GLY A 252 -2.06 8.73 4.77
CA GLY A 252 -3.00 9.85 4.68
C GLY A 252 -3.56 10.34 6.01
N ASP A 253 -2.90 10.15 7.14
CA ASP A 253 -3.45 10.47 8.48
C ASP A 253 -2.67 11.55 9.26
N ASN A 254 -2.14 12.57 8.57
CA ASN A 254 -1.20 13.56 9.14
C ASN A 254 0.09 12.94 9.71
N ARG A 255 0.27 11.61 9.65
CA ARG A 255 1.54 10.95 9.90
C ARG A 255 2.27 10.83 8.58
N LEU A 256 3.49 11.34 8.63
CA LEU A 256 4.47 11.53 7.57
C LEU A 256 4.78 10.20 6.85
N PRO A 257 5.50 10.21 5.71
CA PRO A 257 5.96 8.96 5.09
C PRO A 257 6.71 8.10 6.12
N TYR A 258 6.04 7.03 6.55
CA TYR A 258 6.39 6.28 7.76
C TYR A 258 7.36 5.14 7.48
N GLU A 259 7.44 4.71 6.21
CA GLU A 259 8.08 3.47 5.80
C GLU A 259 8.66 3.62 4.40
N PHE A 260 9.85 3.04 4.21
CA PHE A 260 10.51 3.01 2.92
C PHE A 260 11.13 1.63 2.65
N LEU A 261 11.32 1.36 1.37
CA LEU A 261 12.04 0.23 0.85
C LEU A 261 13.22 0.78 0.05
N LEU A 262 14.40 0.23 0.27
CA LEU A 262 15.60 0.59 -0.47
C LEU A 262 16.26 -0.68 -1.02
N ARG A 263 16.82 -0.57 -2.23
CA ARG A 263 17.61 -1.62 -2.86
C ARG A 263 19.04 -1.15 -3.03
N ARG A 264 20.01 -1.97 -2.62
CA ARG A 264 21.43 -1.71 -2.89
C ARG A 264 21.72 -1.89 -4.39
N PRO A 265 22.16 -0.85 -5.12
CA PRO A 265 22.32 -0.92 -6.57
C PRO A 265 23.62 -1.61 -7.01
N ASP A 266 24.67 -1.54 -6.18
CA ASP A 266 26.03 -1.93 -6.54
C ASP A 266 26.82 -2.41 -5.31
N ASP A 267 28.12 -2.63 -5.48
CA ASP A 267 29.06 -3.05 -4.45
C ASP A 267 29.65 -1.88 -3.66
N ALA A 268 29.37 -0.63 -4.03
CA ALA A 268 29.90 0.52 -3.32
C ALA A 268 29.30 0.59 -1.90
N SER A 269 30.13 0.97 -0.94
CA SER A 269 29.64 1.32 0.39
C SER A 269 28.83 2.61 0.33
N LEU A 270 27.88 2.77 1.25
CA LEU A 270 27.12 4.02 1.34
C LEU A 270 28.08 5.18 1.59
N ASN A 271 28.02 6.17 0.71
CA ASN A 271 28.95 7.29 0.74
C ASN A 271 28.21 8.61 0.62
N LEU A 272 27.98 9.26 1.76
CA LEU A 272 27.20 10.49 1.84
C LEU A 272 28.08 11.72 2.12
N PRO A 273 27.79 12.86 1.46
CA PRO A 273 28.47 14.14 1.71
C PRO A 273 27.92 14.80 3.00
N MET A 274 28.09 14.13 4.14
CA MET A 274 27.75 14.65 5.46
C MET A 274 28.72 14.12 6.51
N GLU A 275 28.93 14.83 7.62
CA GLU A 275 29.76 14.39 8.75
C GLU A 275 29.03 14.60 10.07
N TYR A 276 29.41 13.84 11.11
CA TYR A 276 28.92 14.09 12.46
C TYR A 276 29.29 15.50 12.91
N ALA A 277 28.34 16.19 13.54
CA ALA A 277 28.54 17.53 14.09
C ALA A 277 28.48 17.53 15.61
N SER A 278 27.32 17.19 16.18
CA SER A 278 27.08 17.18 17.62
C SER A 278 25.96 16.19 17.97
N THR A 279 25.35 16.36 19.12
CA THR A 279 24.14 15.68 19.55
C THR A 279 23.05 16.69 19.92
N LEU A 280 21.80 16.33 19.70
CA LEU A 280 20.63 17.08 20.14
C LEU A 280 19.74 16.17 20.99
N ASP A 281 19.43 16.60 22.21
CA ASP A 281 18.52 15.86 23.09
C ASP A 281 17.09 16.01 22.60
N LEU A 282 16.46 14.89 22.27
CA LEU A 282 15.11 14.87 21.71
C LEU A 282 14.27 13.77 22.31
N LYS A 283 12.97 14.07 22.40
CA LYS A 283 11.93 13.10 22.70
C LYS A 283 11.20 12.74 21.40
N LEU A 284 11.57 11.62 20.79
CA LEU A 284 10.90 11.12 19.59
C LEU A 284 9.82 10.10 19.97
N ALA A 285 8.60 10.32 19.49
CA ALA A 285 7.45 9.46 19.83
C ALA A 285 7.26 9.31 21.35
N ASN A 286 7.10 8.09 21.86
CA ASN A 286 6.89 7.79 23.27
C ASN A 286 8.19 7.50 24.04
N THR A 287 9.36 7.95 23.54
CA THR A 287 10.65 7.73 24.22
C THR A 287 10.86 8.67 25.41
N VAL A 288 11.87 8.36 26.23
CA VAL A 288 12.50 9.35 27.11
C VAL A 288 13.39 10.24 26.24
N SER A 289 13.55 11.51 26.61
CA SER A 289 14.52 12.38 25.93
C SER A 289 15.91 11.77 25.99
N HIS A 290 16.58 11.64 24.84
CA HIS A 290 17.95 11.13 24.76
C HIS A 290 18.72 11.87 23.65
N PRO A 291 20.06 11.85 23.71
CA PRO A 291 20.88 12.51 22.69
C PRO A 291 20.78 11.77 21.36
N ILE A 292 20.58 12.53 20.27
CA ILE A 292 20.55 12.01 18.90
C ILE A 292 21.61 12.72 18.07
N ALA A 293 22.34 11.97 17.26
CA ALA A 293 23.37 12.48 16.37
C ALA A 293 22.84 13.55 15.41
N THR A 294 23.57 14.66 15.30
CA THR A 294 23.33 15.71 14.31
C THR A 294 24.45 15.73 13.28
N PHE A 295 24.13 16.21 12.08
CA PHE A 295 25.00 16.09 10.92
C PHE A 295 25.18 17.41 10.20
N LYS A 296 26.43 17.74 9.91
CA LYS A 296 26.78 18.83 9.02
C LYS A 296 26.74 18.35 7.57
N LYS A 297 25.93 19.01 6.75
CA LYS A 297 25.90 18.78 5.30
C LYS A 297 27.12 19.37 4.63
N LEU A 298 27.69 18.65 3.67
CA LEU A 298 28.92 19.04 2.98
C LEU A 298 28.66 19.38 1.53
N LYS A 299 29.69 19.93 0.87
CA LYS A 299 29.66 20.14 -0.58
C LYS A 299 29.32 18.83 -1.29
N GLY A 300 28.25 18.85 -2.07
CA GLY A 300 27.72 17.68 -2.77
C GLY A 300 26.41 17.15 -2.18
N TYR A 301 26.05 17.51 -0.94
CA TYR A 301 24.74 17.20 -0.37
C TYR A 301 23.69 18.14 -0.96
N ARG A 302 22.60 17.60 -1.50
CA ARG A 302 21.49 18.38 -2.06
C ARG A 302 20.30 18.39 -1.10
N THR A 303 19.86 19.59 -0.72
CA THR A 303 18.56 19.83 -0.06
C THR A 303 17.53 20.19 -1.13
N PHE A 304 16.37 19.53 -1.15
CA PHE A 304 15.37 19.74 -2.20
C PHE A 304 14.24 20.67 -1.72
N ARG A 305 13.80 21.60 -2.58
CA ARG A 305 12.67 22.49 -2.25
C ARG A 305 11.34 21.75 -2.31
N THR A 306 10.34 22.24 -1.56
CA THR A 306 8.94 21.72 -1.59
C THR A 306 8.42 21.50 -3.00
N GLN A 307 8.73 22.47 -3.86
CA GLN A 307 8.23 22.56 -5.22
C GLN A 307 8.84 21.48 -6.12
N GLU A 308 10.00 20.93 -5.74
CA GLU A 308 10.72 19.90 -6.48
C GLU A 308 10.25 18.49 -6.12
N ILE A 309 9.67 18.29 -4.93
CA ILE A 309 9.22 16.99 -4.44
C ILE A 309 7.75 16.77 -4.78
N ASN A 310 7.45 15.62 -5.38
CA ASN A 310 6.11 15.15 -5.67
C ASN A 310 5.61 14.26 -4.53
N LEU A 311 5.39 14.84 -3.36
CA LEU A 311 4.69 14.20 -2.25
C LEU A 311 3.52 15.10 -1.86
N PRO A 312 2.40 14.51 -1.39
CA PRO A 312 1.28 15.31 -0.89
C PRO A 312 1.77 16.18 0.25
N VAL A 313 1.64 17.50 0.09
CA VAL A 313 1.84 18.45 1.18
C VAL A 313 0.64 18.29 2.12
N SER A 314 0.88 18.13 3.41
CA SER A 314 -0.16 17.85 4.43
C SER A 314 -1.41 18.72 4.20
N GLY A 315 -2.57 18.08 4.02
CA GLY A 315 -3.86 18.77 3.92
C GLY A 315 -4.86 18.29 2.87
N TYR A 316 -4.53 17.34 1.99
CA TYR A 316 -5.48 16.82 0.99
C TYR A 316 -5.72 15.31 1.16
N TRP A 317 -6.98 14.96 1.48
CA TRP A 317 -7.42 13.68 2.03
C TRP A 317 -7.97 12.68 0.98
N ASP A 318 -7.66 12.85 -0.30
CA ASP A 318 -8.36 12.10 -1.35
C ASP A 318 -7.77 10.71 -1.67
N THR A 319 -6.57 10.38 -1.17
CA THR A 319 -6.00 9.03 -1.32
C THR A 319 -5.98 8.32 0.03
N LYS A 320 -6.56 7.11 0.08
CA LYS A 320 -6.46 6.26 1.27
C LYS A 320 -4.98 6.03 1.62
N PRO A 321 -4.62 6.02 2.92
CA PRO A 321 -3.28 5.67 3.36
C PRO A 321 -2.81 4.34 2.73
N GLY A 322 -1.62 4.34 2.15
CA GLY A 322 -0.97 3.13 1.63
C GLY A 322 -1.11 2.86 0.13
N ASP A 323 -2.05 3.47 -0.60
CA ASP A 323 -2.27 3.13 -2.02
C ASP A 323 -1.31 3.84 -2.99
N SER A 324 -0.52 4.84 -2.54
CA SER A 324 0.45 5.57 -3.37
C SER A 324 1.89 5.45 -2.86
N PHE A 325 2.80 5.15 -3.78
CA PHE A 325 4.23 5.01 -3.54
C PHE A 325 5.04 5.92 -4.47
N TYR A 326 6.16 6.42 -3.96
CA TYR A 326 6.99 7.40 -4.67
C TYR A 326 8.44 6.95 -4.71
N GLY A 327 9.15 7.17 -5.81
CA GLY A 327 10.58 6.87 -5.90
C GLY A 327 10.97 6.16 -7.20
N ASP A 328 11.80 5.13 -7.11
CA ASP A 328 12.37 4.45 -8.26
C ASP A 328 11.36 3.56 -8.99
N VAL A 329 11.12 3.87 -10.27
CA VAL A 329 10.15 3.14 -11.10
C VAL A 329 10.55 1.68 -11.33
N SER A 330 11.85 1.40 -11.43
CA SER A 330 12.34 0.05 -11.76
C SER A 330 12.17 -0.88 -10.57
N LEU A 331 12.40 -0.36 -9.36
CA LEU A 331 12.12 -1.05 -8.10
C LEU A 331 10.62 -1.31 -7.93
N PHE A 332 9.77 -0.31 -8.26
CA PHE A 332 8.32 -0.47 -8.26
C PHE A 332 7.89 -1.60 -9.22
N GLN A 333 8.38 -1.55 -10.46
CA GLN A 333 8.10 -2.55 -11.49
C GLN A 333 8.60 -3.95 -11.10
N TRP A 334 9.75 -4.03 -10.44
CA TRP A 334 10.28 -5.30 -9.94
C TRP A 334 9.35 -5.87 -8.85
N LEU A 335 8.89 -5.07 -7.90
CA LEU A 335 7.97 -5.54 -6.86
C LEU A 335 6.64 -6.02 -7.43
N ILE A 336 5.97 -5.24 -8.28
CA ILE A 336 4.68 -5.65 -8.86
C ILE A 336 4.78 -6.91 -9.71
N LYS A 337 5.97 -7.15 -10.32
CA LYS A 337 6.24 -8.32 -11.14
C LYS A 337 6.52 -9.56 -10.29
N ASN A 338 7.35 -9.43 -9.26
CA ASN A 338 7.89 -10.57 -8.53
C ASN A 338 7.16 -10.86 -7.22
N TYR A 339 6.57 -9.85 -6.58
CA TYR A 339 5.85 -9.95 -5.32
C TYR A 339 4.34 -9.71 -5.56
N PRO A 340 3.57 -10.75 -5.95
CA PRO A 340 2.13 -10.61 -6.22
C PRO A 340 1.33 -10.24 -4.97
N GLY A 341 1.87 -10.48 -3.76
CA GLY A 341 1.24 -10.13 -2.48
C GLY A 341 1.02 -8.63 -2.30
N TRP A 342 1.72 -7.77 -3.06
CA TRP A 342 1.49 -6.32 -3.04
C TRP A 342 0.15 -5.91 -3.67
N LYS A 343 -0.44 -6.77 -4.49
CA LYS A 343 -1.62 -6.49 -5.33
C LYS A 343 -2.96 -6.61 -4.60
N LYS A 344 -2.98 -6.60 -3.27
CA LYS A 344 -4.25 -6.71 -2.52
C LYS A 344 -5.13 -5.45 -2.69
N THR A 345 -4.57 -4.32 -3.13
CA THR A 345 -5.29 -3.08 -3.51
C THR A 345 -4.74 -2.51 -4.83
N ILE A 346 -5.36 -1.45 -5.38
CA ILE A 346 -4.77 -0.70 -6.49
C ILE A 346 -3.62 0.11 -5.94
N VAL A 347 -2.43 -0.19 -6.45
CA VAL A 347 -1.22 0.49 -6.03
C VAL A 347 -0.79 1.47 -7.11
N ARG A 348 -0.68 2.74 -6.75
CA ARG A 348 -0.19 3.83 -7.60
C ARG A 348 1.28 4.08 -7.30
N TRP A 349 2.08 4.22 -8.35
CA TRP A 349 3.42 4.76 -8.30
C TRP A 349 3.45 6.14 -8.94
N GLU A 350 4.24 7.03 -8.35
CA GLU A 350 4.54 8.34 -8.88
C GLU A 350 6.03 8.66 -8.77
N PRO A 351 6.57 9.51 -9.66
CA PRO A 351 7.93 10.00 -9.48
C PRO A 351 8.03 10.77 -8.17
N ILE A 352 9.17 10.65 -7.45
CA ILE A 352 9.43 11.43 -6.23
C ILE A 352 9.81 12.89 -6.53
N LEU A 353 10.42 13.15 -7.69
CA LEU A 353 10.78 14.49 -8.15
C LEU A 353 9.81 14.96 -9.22
N LYS A 354 9.25 16.17 -9.10
CA LYS A 354 8.35 16.76 -10.12
C LYS A 354 9.03 17.02 -11.46
N SER A 355 10.36 17.10 -11.47
CA SER A 355 11.14 17.23 -12.71
C SER A 355 11.07 15.98 -13.57
N ASP A 356 10.82 14.83 -12.96
CA ASP A 356 10.58 13.59 -13.67
C ASP A 356 9.13 13.58 -14.17
N ARG A 357 8.97 13.73 -15.49
CA ARG A 357 7.68 13.87 -16.16
C ARG A 357 7.03 12.54 -16.53
N ARG A 358 7.53 11.42 -16.01
CA ARG A 358 6.91 10.11 -16.24
C ARG A 358 5.51 10.09 -15.64
N GLU A 359 4.57 9.58 -16.41
CA GLU A 359 3.20 9.39 -15.97
C GLU A 359 3.12 8.41 -14.80
N PRO A 360 2.18 8.60 -13.85
CA PRO A 360 1.93 7.64 -12.79
C PRO A 360 1.70 6.24 -13.33
N LEU A 361 2.26 5.24 -12.65
CA LEU A 361 2.02 3.83 -12.97
C LEU A 361 1.03 3.25 -11.99
N TYR A 362 0.16 2.37 -12.47
CA TYR A 362 -0.82 1.71 -11.64
C TYR A 362 -0.63 0.20 -11.75
N SER A 363 -0.55 -0.46 -10.60
CA SER A 363 -0.63 -1.91 -10.50
C SER A 363 -2.06 -2.29 -10.19
N TYR A 364 -2.68 -2.96 -11.16
CA TYR A 364 -4.02 -3.48 -11.04
C TYR A 364 -3.97 -4.97 -10.68
N PRO A 365 -4.74 -5.42 -9.68
CA PRO A 365 -4.78 -6.82 -9.27
C PRO A 365 -5.19 -7.78 -10.39
N SER A 366 -6.09 -7.33 -11.28
CA SER A 366 -6.58 -8.10 -12.43
C SER A 366 -6.54 -7.29 -13.74
N PRO A 367 -6.42 -7.95 -14.90
CA PRO A 367 -6.52 -7.29 -16.21
C PRO A 367 -7.86 -6.57 -16.42
N HIS A 368 -8.94 -7.07 -15.84
CA HIS A 368 -10.26 -6.46 -15.92
C HIS A 368 -10.28 -5.12 -15.17
N LEU A 369 -9.71 -5.07 -13.96
CA LEU A 369 -9.55 -3.82 -13.21
C LEU A 369 -8.69 -2.83 -14.01
N LYS A 370 -7.58 -3.27 -14.60
CA LYS A 370 -6.76 -2.41 -15.47
C LYS A 370 -7.59 -1.76 -16.58
N ALA A 371 -8.35 -2.56 -17.33
CA ALA A 371 -9.17 -2.06 -18.42
C ALA A 371 -10.22 -1.05 -17.94
N ILE A 372 -10.84 -1.27 -16.78
CA ILE A 372 -11.84 -0.37 -16.18
C ILE A 372 -11.21 0.98 -15.84
N TYR A 373 -10.11 0.99 -15.08
CA TYR A 373 -9.48 2.24 -14.64
C TYR A 373 -8.87 3.05 -15.79
N GLU A 374 -8.31 2.36 -16.80
CA GLU A 374 -7.80 2.99 -18.02
C GLU A 374 -8.91 3.49 -18.96
N GLY A 375 -10.19 3.17 -18.70
CA GLY A 375 -11.26 3.53 -19.63
C GLY A 375 -11.21 2.72 -20.94
N ASN A 376 -10.53 1.57 -20.96
CA ASN A 376 -10.36 0.73 -22.15
C ASN A 376 -11.54 -0.24 -22.33
N THR A 377 -12.66 0.28 -22.84
CA THR A 377 -13.90 -0.47 -23.07
C THR A 377 -13.69 -1.68 -23.98
N LYS A 378 -12.91 -1.53 -25.06
CA LYS A 378 -12.61 -2.64 -25.98
C LYS A 378 -11.93 -3.78 -25.23
N LYS A 379 -10.90 -3.47 -24.43
CA LYS A 379 -10.18 -4.49 -23.68
C LYS A 379 -11.06 -5.14 -22.62
N LEU A 380 -11.90 -4.36 -21.96
CA LEU A 380 -12.86 -4.87 -20.98
C LEU A 380 -13.82 -5.89 -21.61
N ILE A 381 -14.37 -5.59 -22.79
CA ILE A 381 -15.24 -6.51 -23.54
C ILE A 381 -14.50 -7.79 -23.95
N GLU A 382 -13.23 -7.70 -24.36
CA GLU A 382 -12.42 -8.90 -24.67
C GLU A 382 -12.20 -9.81 -23.43
N LEU A 383 -12.16 -9.20 -22.24
CA LEU A 383 -11.84 -9.86 -20.98
C LEU A 383 -13.06 -10.45 -20.27
N ILE A 384 -14.24 -9.83 -20.39
CA ILE A 384 -15.48 -10.31 -19.78
C ILE A 384 -16.14 -11.28 -20.74
N LYS A 385 -16.08 -12.59 -20.44
CA LYS A 385 -16.72 -13.63 -21.25
C LYS A 385 -17.87 -14.33 -20.53
N ASN A 386 -17.87 -14.29 -19.20
CA ASN A 386 -18.85 -14.96 -18.37
C ASN A 386 -18.99 -14.25 -17.02
N GLU A 387 -19.87 -14.80 -16.18
CA GLU A 387 -20.15 -14.29 -14.84
C GLU A 387 -18.94 -14.42 -13.89
N ASP A 388 -18.13 -15.48 -14.01
CA ASP A 388 -16.95 -15.68 -13.17
C ASP A 388 -15.91 -14.56 -13.35
N ASP A 389 -15.82 -14.01 -14.57
CA ASP A 389 -14.95 -12.87 -14.86
C ASP A 389 -15.41 -11.58 -14.15
N ILE A 390 -16.72 -11.44 -13.91
CA ILE A 390 -17.27 -10.35 -13.08
C ILE A 390 -17.03 -10.62 -11.60
N LEU A 391 -17.12 -11.87 -11.14
CA LEU A 391 -16.82 -12.21 -9.75
C LEU A 391 -15.34 -11.95 -9.41
N LYS A 392 -14.42 -12.11 -10.37
CA LYS A 392 -13.01 -11.70 -10.26
C LYS A 392 -12.79 -10.18 -10.23
N LEU A 393 -13.82 -9.36 -10.42
CA LEU A 393 -13.76 -7.93 -10.15
C LEU A 393 -14.03 -7.60 -8.69
N ASN A 394 -14.61 -8.55 -7.94
CA ASN A 394 -15.01 -8.41 -6.54
C ASN A 394 -13.90 -8.81 -5.54
N VAL A 395 -12.62 -8.79 -5.96
CA VAL A 395 -11.48 -9.29 -5.14
C VAL A 395 -11.10 -8.37 -3.97
N GLY A 396 -11.83 -7.29 -3.76
CA GLY A 396 -11.77 -6.55 -2.50
C GLY A 396 -13.05 -5.77 -2.28
N LYS A 397 -13.38 -5.55 -1.01
CA LYS A 397 -14.59 -4.85 -0.53
C LYS A 397 -14.73 -3.43 -1.11
N TYR A 398 -15.14 -3.27 -2.37
CA TYR A 398 -15.05 -1.99 -3.06
C TYR A 398 -16.35 -1.61 -3.79
N GLY A 399 -17.17 -0.83 -3.08
CA GLY A 399 -18.10 0.13 -3.71
C GLY A 399 -17.40 1.15 -4.63
N GLN A 400 -16.07 1.24 -4.59
CA GLN A 400 -15.27 2.12 -5.46
C GLN A 400 -15.25 1.68 -6.93
N LEU A 401 -15.41 0.38 -7.21
CA LEU A 401 -15.33 -0.10 -8.60
C LEU A 401 -16.54 0.35 -9.42
N ILE A 402 -17.71 0.36 -8.79
CA ILE A 402 -18.97 0.79 -9.39
C ILE A 402 -18.92 2.27 -9.77
N ASP A 403 -18.37 3.13 -8.91
CA ASP A 403 -18.18 4.57 -9.20
C ASP A 403 -17.30 4.76 -10.45
N VAL A 404 -16.23 3.97 -10.57
CA VAL A 404 -15.30 4.03 -11.70
C VAL A 404 -15.95 3.49 -12.98
N ILE A 405 -16.59 2.32 -12.94
CA ILE A 405 -17.29 1.75 -14.10
C ILE A 405 -18.36 2.73 -14.62
N THR A 406 -19.14 3.33 -13.72
CA THR A 406 -20.23 4.23 -14.09
C THR A 406 -19.70 5.56 -14.64
N SER A 407 -18.70 6.17 -13.98
CA SER A 407 -18.09 7.42 -14.48
C SER A 407 -17.36 7.27 -15.82
N LYS A 408 -16.89 6.05 -16.15
CA LYS A 408 -16.30 5.72 -17.45
C LYS A 408 -17.34 5.30 -18.50
N GLY A 409 -18.63 5.27 -18.18
CA GLY A 409 -19.71 4.84 -19.08
C GLY A 409 -19.62 3.35 -19.49
N MET A 410 -18.98 2.54 -18.65
CA MET A 410 -18.71 1.12 -18.93
C MET A 410 -19.81 0.20 -18.41
N LEU A 411 -20.72 0.71 -17.59
CA LEU A 411 -21.70 -0.09 -16.86
C LEU A 411 -22.55 -0.99 -17.78
N LYS A 412 -23.01 -0.45 -18.92
CA LYS A 412 -23.73 -1.19 -19.96
C LYS A 412 -23.00 -2.41 -20.54
N HIS A 413 -21.68 -2.46 -20.45
CA HIS A 413 -20.88 -3.60 -20.94
C HIS A 413 -20.70 -4.69 -19.88
N VAL A 414 -20.96 -4.37 -18.62
CA VAL A 414 -20.78 -5.27 -17.48
C VAL A 414 -22.11 -5.90 -17.06
N ILE A 415 -23.20 -5.13 -17.03
CA ILE A 415 -24.56 -5.59 -16.66
C ILE A 415 -24.98 -6.89 -17.38
N PRO A 416 -24.69 -7.09 -18.69
CA PRO A 416 -25.10 -8.31 -19.38
C PRO A 416 -24.53 -9.62 -18.81
N TYR A 417 -23.53 -9.58 -17.94
CA TYR A 417 -22.91 -10.78 -17.36
C TYR A 417 -23.27 -11.00 -15.89
N VAL A 418 -24.21 -10.21 -15.37
CA VAL A 418 -24.51 -10.14 -13.94
C VAL A 418 -25.89 -10.74 -13.70
N LYS A 419 -25.98 -11.82 -12.90
CA LYS A 419 -27.26 -12.51 -12.65
C LYS A 419 -28.15 -11.79 -11.65
N ASN A 420 -27.55 -11.28 -10.57
CA ASN A 420 -28.26 -10.51 -9.56
C ASN A 420 -27.53 -9.18 -9.36
N VAL A 421 -28.01 -8.16 -10.07
CA VAL A 421 -27.37 -6.84 -10.10
C VAL A 421 -27.29 -6.18 -8.72
N ASP A 422 -28.28 -6.41 -7.85
CA ASP A 422 -28.36 -5.76 -6.54
C ASP A 422 -27.53 -6.47 -5.46
N GLN A 423 -27.28 -7.78 -5.59
CA GLN A 423 -26.41 -8.54 -4.68
C GLN A 423 -24.95 -8.58 -5.13
N GLN A 424 -24.71 -8.65 -6.45
CA GLN A 424 -23.36 -8.84 -7.01
C GLN A 424 -22.58 -7.54 -7.06
N PHE A 425 -23.26 -6.41 -7.27
CA PHE A 425 -22.70 -5.09 -7.12
C PHE A 425 -23.14 -4.51 -5.77
N GLY A 426 -22.17 -4.17 -4.92
CA GLY A 426 -22.45 -3.44 -3.69
C GLY A 426 -22.94 -2.02 -3.95
N TYR A 427 -22.95 -1.20 -2.91
CA TYR A 427 -23.29 0.21 -3.01
C TYR A 427 -22.05 1.09 -3.15
N SER A 428 -22.17 2.32 -3.67
CA SER A 428 -21.09 3.32 -3.63
C SER A 428 -20.64 3.54 -2.18
N LYS A 429 -19.33 3.71 -1.97
CA LYS A 429 -18.79 3.77 -0.59
C LYS A 429 -19.25 5.03 0.15
N LYS A 430 -19.34 6.15 -0.56
CA LYS A 430 -19.62 7.47 0.02
C LYS A 430 -21.10 7.63 0.35
N ASP A 431 -21.95 7.26 -0.60
CA ASP A 431 -23.37 7.61 -0.58
C ASP A 431 -24.30 6.40 -0.43
N LYS A 432 -23.75 5.18 -0.40
CA LYS A 432 -24.52 3.93 -0.53
C LYS A 432 -25.45 3.94 -1.75
N ASP A 433 -24.98 4.51 -2.86
CA ASP A 433 -25.74 4.48 -4.12
C ASP A 433 -25.73 3.07 -4.71
N SER A 434 -26.90 2.54 -5.07
CA SER A 434 -26.96 1.36 -5.93
C SER A 434 -26.69 1.71 -7.40
N LEU A 435 -26.62 0.70 -8.29
CA LEU A 435 -26.44 0.94 -9.72
C LEU A 435 -27.55 1.80 -10.34
N THR A 436 -28.79 1.67 -9.85
CA THR A 436 -29.93 2.47 -10.33
C THR A 436 -29.76 3.95 -9.96
N HIS A 437 -29.27 4.25 -8.75
CA HIS A 437 -28.91 5.61 -8.33
C HIS A 437 -27.83 6.20 -9.23
N LEU A 438 -26.73 5.46 -9.46
CA LEU A 438 -25.59 5.97 -10.23
C LEU A 438 -25.91 6.17 -11.70
N ALA A 439 -26.60 5.22 -12.34
CA ALA A 439 -27.07 5.36 -13.70
C ALA A 439 -28.02 6.57 -13.84
N THR A 440 -28.89 6.79 -12.85
CA THR A 440 -29.79 7.96 -12.81
C THR A 440 -29.04 9.27 -12.63
N LYS A 441 -28.10 9.35 -11.69
CA LYS A 441 -27.25 10.52 -11.45
C LYS A 441 -26.44 10.91 -12.70
N ASN A 442 -25.96 9.92 -13.45
CA ASN A 442 -25.17 10.09 -14.68
C ASN A 442 -26.01 10.24 -15.96
N LEU A 443 -27.34 10.21 -15.86
CA LEU A 443 -28.27 10.28 -16.98
C LEU A 443 -28.07 9.15 -18.02
N ASP A 444 -27.70 7.96 -17.57
CA ASP A 444 -27.39 6.79 -18.39
C ASP A 444 -28.63 5.88 -18.56
N LEU A 445 -29.51 6.28 -19.48
CA LEU A 445 -30.74 5.55 -19.79
C LEU A 445 -30.47 4.14 -20.35
N ASP A 446 -29.37 3.93 -21.08
CA ASP A 446 -29.02 2.63 -21.65
C ASP A 446 -28.68 1.63 -20.55
N SER A 447 -27.90 2.04 -19.54
CA SER A 447 -27.66 1.20 -18.37
C SER A 447 -28.94 0.94 -17.58
N LEU A 448 -29.84 1.92 -17.42
CA LEU A 448 -31.14 1.72 -16.74
C LEU A 448 -32.01 0.67 -17.45
N LYS A 449 -32.04 0.68 -18.79
CA LYS A 449 -32.74 -0.35 -19.59
C LYS A 449 -32.17 -1.75 -19.31
N LEU A 450 -30.85 -1.89 -19.35
CA LEU A 450 -30.19 -3.17 -19.06
C LEU A 450 -30.41 -3.61 -17.60
N LEU A 451 -30.47 -2.67 -16.64
CA LEU A 451 -30.80 -2.97 -15.25
C LEU A 451 -32.24 -3.49 -15.10
N ALA A 452 -33.19 -2.91 -15.82
CA ALA A 452 -34.58 -3.40 -15.86
C ALA A 452 -34.66 -4.82 -16.43
N ASP A 453 -33.93 -5.10 -17.53
CA ASP A 453 -33.84 -6.47 -18.09
C ASP A 453 -33.27 -7.48 -17.08
N ARG A 454 -32.51 -7.00 -16.08
CA ARG A 454 -31.95 -7.77 -14.97
C ARG A 454 -32.75 -7.67 -13.68
N ARG A 455 -33.98 -7.17 -13.75
CA ARG A 455 -34.91 -7.06 -12.62
C ARG A 455 -34.31 -6.30 -11.42
N ALA A 456 -33.52 -5.28 -11.69
CA ALA A 456 -32.98 -4.40 -10.65
C ALA A 456 -34.11 -3.76 -9.84
N ASP A 457 -33.90 -3.61 -8.53
CA ASP A 457 -34.83 -2.85 -7.69
C ASP A 457 -34.62 -1.33 -7.85
N PHE A 458 -35.60 -0.65 -8.45
CA PHE A 458 -35.62 0.81 -8.62
C PHE A 458 -36.03 1.58 -7.35
N ASN A 459 -36.43 0.86 -6.28
CA ASN A 459 -36.90 1.42 -5.02
C ASN A 459 -35.88 1.37 -3.89
N MET A 460 -34.67 0.86 -4.16
CA MET A 460 -33.57 0.90 -3.19
C MET A 460 -33.35 2.33 -2.70
N GLN A 461 -33.04 2.46 -1.41
CA GLN A 461 -32.71 3.73 -0.77
C GLN A 461 -31.20 3.83 -0.53
N ASP A 462 -30.62 4.99 -0.83
CA ASP A 462 -29.24 5.31 -0.51
C ASP A 462 -29.08 5.69 0.98
N ARG A 463 -27.91 6.20 1.37
CA ARG A 463 -27.64 6.56 2.77
C ARG A 463 -28.48 7.72 3.31
N TYR A 464 -29.15 8.47 2.44
CA TYR A 464 -30.00 9.61 2.76
C TYR A 464 -31.48 9.23 2.65
N GLY A 465 -31.78 7.95 2.44
CA GLY A 465 -33.15 7.49 2.17
C GLY A 465 -33.62 7.85 0.75
N ASP A 466 -32.79 8.47 -0.09
CA ASP A 466 -33.17 8.85 -1.44
C ASP A 466 -33.20 7.60 -2.34
N THR A 467 -34.23 7.49 -3.17
CA THR A 467 -34.33 6.50 -4.24
C THR A 467 -33.81 7.06 -5.57
N ALA A 468 -33.67 6.22 -6.60
CA ALA A 468 -33.35 6.68 -7.96
C ALA A 468 -34.28 7.82 -8.44
N LEU A 469 -35.57 7.76 -8.10
CA LEU A 469 -36.55 8.80 -8.45
C LEU A 469 -36.25 10.16 -7.78
N HIS A 470 -35.80 10.17 -6.52
CA HIS A 470 -35.38 11.39 -5.84
C HIS A 470 -34.23 12.08 -6.59
N HIS A 471 -33.21 11.30 -6.97
CA HIS A 471 -32.05 11.80 -7.73
C HIS A 471 -32.40 12.29 -9.13
N ALA A 472 -33.38 11.65 -9.79
CA ALA A 472 -33.86 12.10 -11.08
C ALA A 472 -34.50 13.50 -10.99
N LEU A 473 -35.27 13.75 -9.92
CA LEU A 473 -36.03 14.98 -9.68
C LEU A 473 -35.20 16.13 -9.10
N SER A 474 -34.10 15.84 -8.39
CA SER A 474 -33.29 16.87 -7.69
C SER A 474 -32.38 17.70 -8.61
N GLY A 475 -32.10 17.24 -9.83
CA GLY A 475 -31.15 17.90 -10.73
C GLY A 475 -31.75 19.05 -11.55
N ASN A 476 -30.95 20.10 -11.77
CA ASN A 476 -31.34 21.29 -12.51
C ASN A 476 -30.87 21.32 -13.99
N LYS A 477 -29.99 20.41 -14.41
CA LYS A 477 -29.43 20.32 -15.77
C LYS A 477 -30.05 19.15 -16.56
N ASP A 478 -30.02 19.26 -17.90
CA ASP A 478 -30.46 18.24 -18.84
C ASP A 478 -31.88 17.70 -18.59
N TRP A 479 -32.82 18.61 -18.34
CA TRP A 479 -34.20 18.27 -17.98
C TRP A 479 -34.88 17.33 -18.98
N ALA A 480 -34.61 17.46 -20.29
CA ALA A 480 -35.16 16.55 -21.29
C ALA A 480 -34.72 15.10 -21.07
N LYS A 481 -33.42 14.86 -20.85
CA LYS A 481 -32.89 13.52 -20.54
C LYS A 481 -33.39 13.01 -19.18
N ARG A 482 -33.47 13.89 -18.18
CA ARG A 482 -34.06 13.55 -16.88
C ARG A 482 -35.50 13.13 -17.01
N LEU A 483 -36.28 13.80 -17.84
CA LEU A 483 -37.68 13.49 -18.07
C LEU A 483 -37.84 12.09 -18.69
N GLU A 484 -36.96 11.71 -19.63
CA GLU A 484 -36.90 10.36 -20.18
C GLU A 484 -36.58 9.31 -19.11
N ILE A 485 -35.62 9.62 -18.23
CA ILE A 485 -35.26 8.74 -17.11
C ILE A 485 -36.40 8.62 -16.10
N ILE A 486 -37.04 9.72 -15.71
CA ILE A 486 -38.18 9.71 -14.80
C ILE A 486 -39.31 8.86 -15.38
N LYS A 487 -39.63 9.06 -16.66
CA LYS A 487 -40.61 8.25 -17.38
C LYS A 487 -40.24 6.77 -17.34
N PHE A 488 -38.99 6.44 -17.65
CA PHE A 488 -38.49 5.07 -17.65
C PHE A 488 -38.58 4.43 -16.26
N LEU A 489 -38.13 5.12 -15.21
CA LEU A 489 -38.16 4.62 -13.83
C LEU A 489 -39.61 4.36 -13.36
N ILE A 490 -40.53 5.29 -13.61
CA ILE A 490 -41.96 5.13 -13.28
C ILE A 490 -42.55 3.90 -14.00
N GLN A 491 -42.29 3.79 -15.30
CA GLN A 491 -42.74 2.65 -16.12
C GLN A 491 -42.19 1.30 -15.65
N ASN A 492 -41.08 1.29 -14.91
CA ASN A 492 -40.45 0.09 -14.36
C ASN A 492 -40.68 -0.06 -12.83
N GLY A 493 -41.75 0.53 -12.31
CA GLY A 493 -42.22 0.28 -10.94
C GLY A 493 -41.51 1.06 -9.84
N ALA A 494 -40.82 2.17 -10.19
CA ALA A 494 -40.30 3.07 -9.18
C ALA A 494 -41.44 3.80 -8.45
N SER A 495 -41.41 3.73 -7.13
CA SER A 495 -42.44 4.29 -6.24
C SER A 495 -42.26 5.79 -6.04
N LEU A 496 -43.38 6.50 -6.09
CA LEU A 496 -43.47 7.93 -5.80
C LEU A 496 -43.69 8.23 -4.30
N SER A 497 -43.87 7.20 -3.47
CA SER A 497 -44.30 7.34 -2.07
C SER A 497 -43.22 7.03 -1.03
N ILE A 498 -42.05 6.54 -1.44
CA ILE A 498 -40.95 6.21 -0.52
C ILE A 498 -40.35 7.53 -0.02
N ALA A 499 -40.38 7.79 1.28
CA ALA A 499 -39.81 9.00 1.86
C ALA A 499 -38.31 8.85 2.14
N ASN A 500 -37.54 9.90 1.86
CA ASN A 500 -36.15 10.02 2.27
C ASN A 500 -35.99 10.46 3.74
N GLU A 501 -34.76 10.68 4.20
CA GLU A 501 -34.46 11.12 5.58
C GLU A 501 -35.02 12.51 5.93
N ASP A 502 -35.32 13.36 4.94
CA ASP A 502 -36.01 14.65 5.13
C ASP A 502 -37.54 14.49 5.19
N GLU A 503 -38.05 13.26 5.27
CA GLU A 503 -39.48 12.92 5.18
C GLU A 503 -40.14 13.43 3.89
N LYS A 504 -39.38 13.48 2.79
CA LYS A 504 -39.89 13.85 1.47
C LYS A 504 -39.91 12.65 0.56
N SER A 505 -41.08 12.34 0.01
CA SER A 505 -41.22 11.39 -1.09
C SER A 505 -40.94 12.05 -2.45
N PRO A 506 -40.71 11.29 -3.53
CA PRO A 506 -40.62 11.84 -4.87
C PRO A 506 -41.86 12.67 -5.23
N GLN A 507 -43.04 12.25 -4.80
CA GLN A 507 -44.28 13.02 -4.98
C GLN A 507 -44.20 14.39 -4.29
N ASP A 508 -43.73 14.45 -3.04
CA ASP A 508 -43.56 15.71 -2.31
C ASP A 508 -42.57 16.65 -3.02
N LEU A 509 -41.52 16.12 -3.65
CA LEU A 509 -40.57 16.90 -4.44
C LEU A 509 -41.20 17.46 -5.71
N ILE A 510 -42.05 16.68 -6.40
CA ILE A 510 -42.82 17.14 -7.56
C ILE A 510 -43.74 18.30 -7.16
N ASP A 511 -44.35 18.20 -5.98
CA ASP A 511 -45.31 19.20 -5.51
C ASP A 511 -44.66 20.48 -5.01
N SER A 512 -43.49 20.40 -4.37
CA SER A 512 -42.85 21.52 -3.68
C SER A 512 -41.65 22.16 -4.39
N ARG A 513 -40.87 21.41 -5.17
CA ARG A 513 -39.58 21.89 -5.74
C ARG A 513 -39.59 22.15 -7.24
N ILE A 514 -40.56 21.62 -7.97
CA ILE A 514 -40.57 21.67 -9.44
C ILE A 514 -41.41 22.84 -9.96
N ASN A 515 -40.84 23.62 -10.88
CA ASN A 515 -41.55 24.75 -11.47
C ASN A 515 -42.78 24.30 -12.29
N LYS A 516 -43.74 25.21 -12.50
CA LYS A 516 -45.04 24.93 -13.15
C LYS A 516 -44.92 24.19 -14.50
N SER A 517 -43.96 24.58 -15.34
CA SER A 517 -43.76 23.97 -16.66
C SER A 517 -43.28 22.52 -16.60
N LYS A 518 -42.34 22.23 -15.69
CA LYS A 518 -41.78 20.90 -15.46
C LYS A 518 -42.81 19.99 -14.76
N LYS A 519 -43.57 20.54 -13.80
CA LYS A 519 -44.66 19.82 -13.11
C LYS A 519 -45.72 19.34 -14.11
N LEU A 520 -46.11 20.19 -15.06
CA LEU A 520 -47.07 19.81 -16.10
C LEU A 520 -46.56 18.64 -16.98
N ALA A 521 -45.27 18.62 -17.30
CA ALA A 521 -44.68 17.52 -18.07
C ALA A 521 -44.67 16.20 -17.28
N LEU A 522 -44.39 16.25 -15.98
CA LEU A 522 -44.43 15.07 -15.11
C LEU A 522 -45.85 14.54 -14.90
N LEU A 523 -46.83 15.42 -14.68
CA LEU A 523 -48.23 15.01 -14.53
C LEU A 523 -48.75 14.29 -15.79
N LYS A 524 -48.30 14.70 -16.98
CA LYS A 524 -48.62 13.97 -18.22
C LYS A 524 -48.04 12.56 -18.22
N ILE A 525 -46.80 12.39 -17.78
CA ILE A 525 -46.16 11.06 -17.69
C ILE A 525 -46.90 10.16 -16.70
N LEU A 526 -47.30 10.70 -15.55
CA LEU A 526 -48.07 9.96 -14.54
C LEU A 526 -49.45 9.55 -15.07
N ALA A 527 -50.18 10.48 -15.68
CA ALA A 527 -51.49 10.19 -16.28
C ALA A 527 -51.40 9.17 -17.42
N ASP A 528 -50.37 9.27 -18.27
CA ASP A 528 -50.11 8.30 -19.33
C ASP A 528 -49.79 6.90 -18.76
N HIS A 529 -49.03 6.84 -17.67
CA HIS A 529 -48.69 5.59 -16.99
C HIS A 529 -49.92 4.93 -16.33
N GLU A 530 -50.71 5.68 -15.57
CA GLU A 530 -51.96 5.19 -14.97
C GLU A 530 -52.95 4.69 -16.04
N LYS A 531 -53.11 5.44 -17.13
CA LYS A 531 -53.95 5.03 -18.26
C LYS A 531 -53.46 3.72 -18.89
N ASN A 532 -52.15 3.56 -19.03
CA ASN A 532 -51.58 2.33 -19.57
C ASN A 532 -51.78 1.13 -18.63
N GLN A 533 -51.60 1.30 -17.31
CA GLN A 533 -51.88 0.26 -16.32
C GLN A 533 -53.35 -0.17 -16.35
N LEU A 534 -54.29 0.78 -16.41
CA LEU A 534 -55.71 0.50 -16.54
C LEU A 534 -56.04 -0.27 -17.83
N ASN A 535 -55.41 0.09 -18.95
CA ASN A 535 -55.60 -0.61 -20.23
C ASN A 535 -55.05 -2.04 -20.20
N GLU A 536 -53.89 -2.27 -19.58
CA GLU A 536 -53.35 -3.63 -19.43
C GLU A 536 -54.18 -4.49 -18.49
N LEU A 537 -54.68 -3.92 -17.38
CA LEU A 537 -55.59 -4.63 -16.46
C LEU A 537 -56.89 -5.03 -17.16
N ASN A 538 -57.47 -4.11 -17.94
CA ASN A 538 -58.67 -4.36 -18.73
C ASN A 538 -58.43 -5.43 -19.82
N LYS A 539 -57.24 -5.45 -20.42
CA LYS A 539 -56.87 -6.49 -21.40
C LYS A 539 -56.71 -7.85 -20.75
N ALA A 540 -56.02 -7.93 -19.61
CA ALA A 540 -55.85 -9.18 -18.87
C ALA A 540 -57.19 -9.76 -18.38
N THR A 541 -58.11 -8.91 -17.92
CA THR A 541 -59.47 -9.35 -17.55
C THR A 541 -60.29 -9.81 -18.74
N VAL A 542 -60.15 -9.18 -19.92
CA VAL A 542 -60.79 -9.66 -21.15
C VAL A 542 -60.20 -11.00 -21.61
N ASP A 543 -58.87 -11.15 -21.59
CA ASP A 543 -58.20 -12.40 -21.96
C ASP A 543 -58.57 -13.56 -20.99
N GLU A 544 -58.72 -13.28 -19.68
CA GLU A 544 -59.23 -14.25 -18.68
C GLU A 544 -60.70 -14.63 -18.92
N LEU A 545 -61.55 -13.65 -19.27
CA LEU A 545 -62.96 -13.91 -19.59
C LEU A 545 -63.12 -14.72 -20.89
N ASP A 546 -62.29 -14.45 -21.91
CA ASP A 546 -62.29 -15.20 -23.17
C ASP A 546 -61.80 -16.65 -22.98
N LEU A 547 -60.78 -16.88 -22.14
CA LEU A 547 -60.36 -18.23 -21.73
C LEU A 547 -61.48 -18.98 -20.98
N HIS A 548 -62.19 -18.30 -20.08
CA HIS A 548 -63.31 -18.89 -19.34
C HIS A 548 -64.51 -19.22 -20.24
N TRP A 549 -64.74 -18.43 -21.30
CA TRP A 549 -65.78 -18.68 -22.29
C TRP A 549 -65.44 -19.84 -23.23
N GLN A 550 -64.16 -20.03 -23.58
CA GLN A 550 -63.69 -21.19 -24.34
C GLN A 550 -63.89 -22.51 -23.58
N ASP A 551 -63.71 -22.51 -22.25
CA ASP A 551 -63.98 -23.69 -21.40
C ASP A 551 -65.49 -24.01 -21.29
N LEU A 552 -66.36 -22.99 -21.33
CA LEU A 552 -67.83 -23.18 -21.26
C LEU A 552 -68.45 -23.56 -22.62
N GLY A 553 -67.83 -23.17 -23.74
CA GLY A 553 -68.29 -23.45 -25.10
C GLY A 553 -68.12 -24.91 -25.57
N HIS A 554 -67.43 -25.75 -24.80
CA HIS A 554 -67.24 -27.18 -25.09
C HIS A 554 -68.24 -28.12 -24.38
N ASN A 555 -69.23 -27.58 -23.66
CA ASN A 555 -70.22 -28.35 -22.88
C ASN A 555 -71.69 -28.04 -23.23
N ILE A 556 -72.00 -27.71 -24.49
CA ILE A 556 -73.39 -27.60 -24.98
C ILE A 556 -73.61 -28.52 -26.18
#